data_AF-A0A2N4YUP9-F1
#
_entry.id   AF-A0A2N4YUP9-F1
#
_cell.length_a   1.000
_cell.length_b   1.000
_cell.length_c   1.000
_cell.angle_alpha   90.00
_cell.angle_beta   90.00
_cell.angle_gamma   90.00
#
_symmetry.space_group_name_H-M   'P 1'
#
loop_
_entity.id
_entity.type
_entity.pdbx_description
1 polymer ?
#
loop_
_entity_poly.entity_id
_entity_poly.type
_entity_poly.pdbx_seq_one_letter_code
_entity_poly.pdbx_strand_id
1 'polypeptide(L)'
;YEKLVAGCRRIGLSDRDVHYYAEHITVDIGHADGWLNNVIVPIGKKHPAAMEEVYFGAALRLQTCNDYYDCLLAALQSLDGSASSHSVPPSE
;
A
#
# COMPACT_ATOMS: atom_id res chain seq x y z
N TYR A 1 -0.97 -1.86 7.46
CA TYR A 1 -2.21 -2.47 6.93
C TYR A 1 -3.48 -2.24 7.76
N GLU A 2 -3.41 -1.61 8.95
CA GLU A 2 -4.58 -1.43 9.85
C GLU A 2 -5.82 -0.84 9.18
N LYS A 3 -5.65 0.25 8.40
CA LYS A 3 -6.76 0.92 7.70
C LYS A 3 -7.47 0.00 6.71
N LEU A 4 -6.71 -0.84 5.99
CA LEU A 4 -7.25 -1.82 5.04
C LEU A 4 -8.08 -2.88 5.77
N VAL A 5 -7.49 -3.51 6.81
CA VAL A 5 -8.16 -4.55 7.60
C VAL A 5 -9.45 -4.00 8.23
N ALA A 6 -9.41 -2.79 8.78
CA ALA A 6 -10.61 -2.12 9.30
C ALA A 6 -11.66 -1.88 8.20
N GLY A 7 -11.25 -1.51 6.99
CA GLY A 7 -12.13 -1.37 5.83
C GLY A 7 -12.80 -2.66 5.41
N CYS A 8 -12.03 -3.73 5.26
CA CYS A 8 -12.53 -5.06 4.89
C CYS A 8 -13.55 -5.59 5.91
N ARG A 9 -13.25 -5.46 7.21
CA ARG A 9 -14.19 -5.86 8.28
C ARG A 9 -15.49 -5.06 8.24
N ARG A 10 -15.45 -3.76 7.91
CA ARG A 10 -16.67 -2.94 7.78
C ARG A 10 -17.63 -3.45 6.71
N ILE A 11 -17.13 -4.07 5.66
CA ILE A 11 -17.96 -4.62 4.57
C ILE A 11 -18.20 -6.13 4.71
N GLY A 12 -17.90 -6.71 5.89
CA GLY A 12 -18.24 -8.09 6.23
C GLY A 12 -17.20 -9.15 5.88
N LEU A 13 -15.96 -8.79 5.48
CA LEU A 13 -14.90 -9.77 5.29
C LEU A 13 -14.44 -10.34 6.63
N SER A 14 -14.17 -11.65 6.66
CA SER A 14 -13.77 -12.38 7.86
C SER A 14 -12.29 -12.23 8.18
N ASP A 15 -11.88 -12.61 9.39
CA ASP A 15 -10.47 -12.64 9.78
C ASP A 15 -9.61 -13.57 8.92
N ARG A 16 -10.21 -14.64 8.37
CA ARG A 16 -9.54 -15.52 7.41
C ARG A 16 -9.22 -14.77 6.12
N ASP A 17 -10.14 -13.95 5.61
CA ASP A 17 -9.98 -13.24 4.34
C ASP A 17 -8.94 -12.11 4.43
N VAL A 18 -8.72 -11.57 5.64
CA VAL A 18 -7.75 -10.49 5.90
C VAL A 18 -6.47 -10.97 6.60
N HIS A 19 -6.32 -12.28 6.82
CA HIS A 19 -5.26 -12.84 7.67
C HIS A 19 -3.86 -12.36 7.28
N TYR A 20 -3.55 -12.41 5.98
CA TYR A 20 -2.28 -11.92 5.44
C TYR A 20 -2.00 -10.48 5.84
N TYR A 21 -2.96 -9.59 5.63
CA TYR A 21 -2.80 -8.17 5.94
C TYR A 21 -2.73 -7.89 7.44
N ALA A 22 -3.44 -8.68 8.25
CA ALA A 22 -3.43 -8.55 9.70
C ALA A 22 -2.06 -8.93 10.28
N GLU A 23 -1.46 -10.03 9.81
CA GLU A 23 -0.12 -10.45 10.22
C GLU A 23 0.93 -9.35 9.95
N HIS A 24 0.87 -8.76 8.76
CA HIS A 24 1.83 -7.74 8.33
C HIS A 24 1.69 -6.39 9.06
N ILE A 25 0.64 -6.17 9.87
CA ILE A 25 0.58 -4.98 10.73
C ILE A 25 1.73 -4.98 11.74
N THR A 26 2.06 -6.15 12.29
CA THR A 26 3.05 -6.27 13.37
C THR A 26 4.42 -6.67 12.85
N VAL A 27 4.47 -7.62 11.93
CA VAL A 27 5.73 -8.13 11.36
C VAL A 27 6.56 -7.02 10.71
N ASP A 28 5.91 -6.13 9.96
CA ASP A 28 6.61 -5.05 9.25
C ASP A 28 7.25 -4.02 10.19
N ILE A 29 6.74 -3.84 11.42
CA ILE A 29 7.34 -2.95 12.43
C ILE A 29 8.72 -3.50 12.82
N GLY A 30 8.81 -4.80 13.12
CA GLY A 30 10.07 -5.45 13.46
C GLY A 30 11.06 -5.45 12.30
N HIS A 31 10.60 -5.68 11.07
CA HIS A 31 11.43 -5.59 9.88
C HIS A 31 11.97 -4.17 9.64
N ALA A 32 11.14 -3.13 9.83
CA ALA A 32 11.56 -1.74 9.65
C ALA A 32 12.66 -1.35 10.65
N ASP A 33 12.50 -1.72 11.92
CA ASP A 33 13.52 -1.49 12.95
C ASP A 33 14.83 -2.22 12.59
N GLY A 34 14.73 -3.49 12.20
CA GLY A 34 15.88 -4.30 11.81
C GLY A 34 16.63 -3.73 10.61
N TRP A 35 15.92 -3.33 9.55
CA TRP A 35 16.51 -2.71 8.37
C TRP A 35 17.21 -1.39 8.72
N LEU A 36 16.57 -0.54 9.51
CA LEU A 36 17.16 0.76 9.84
C LEU A 36 18.40 0.60 10.71
N ASN A 37 18.27 -0.09 11.84
CA ASN A 37 19.30 -0.11 12.89
C ASN A 37 20.44 -1.08 12.59
N ASN A 38 20.16 -2.18 11.90
CA ASN A 38 21.14 -3.25 11.67
C ASN A 38 21.68 -3.28 10.23
N VAL A 39 21.09 -2.54 9.29
CA VAL A 39 21.54 -2.49 7.90
C VAL A 39 21.89 -1.07 7.46
N ILE A 40 20.91 -0.17 7.39
CA ILE A 40 21.08 1.17 6.81
C ILE A 40 22.06 2.01 7.65
N VAL A 41 21.83 2.10 8.98
CA VAL A 41 22.69 2.88 9.87
C VAL A 41 24.14 2.37 9.87
N PRO A 42 24.42 1.06 10.00
CA PRO A 42 25.78 0.53 9.89
C PRO A 42 26.44 0.83 8.53
N ILE A 43 25.70 0.69 7.42
CA ILE A 43 26.20 1.04 6.09
C ILE A 43 26.56 2.52 6.02
N GLY A 44 25.69 3.42 6.47
CA GLY A 44 25.94 4.86 6.46
C GLY A 44 27.14 5.27 7.33
N LYS A 45 27.36 4.60 8.47
CA LYS A 45 28.55 4.83 9.30
C LYS A 45 29.84 4.37 8.62
N LYS A 46 29.81 3.24 7.91
CA LYS A 46 30.99 2.66 7.25
C LYS A 46 31.29 3.31 5.90
N HIS A 47 30.25 3.71 5.18
CA HIS A 47 30.29 4.24 3.83
C HIS A 47 29.33 5.44 3.70
N PRO A 48 29.68 6.63 4.22
CA PRO A 48 28.78 7.78 4.24
C PRO A 48 28.25 8.19 2.87
N ALA A 49 29.07 8.07 1.82
CA ALA A 49 28.67 8.37 0.45
C ALA A 49 27.52 7.48 -0.08
N ALA A 50 27.34 6.26 0.46
CA ALA A 50 26.25 5.38 0.06
C ALA A 50 24.87 5.88 0.49
N MET A 51 24.80 6.84 1.44
CA MET A 51 23.51 7.36 1.92
C MET A 51 22.77 8.18 0.87
N GLU A 52 23.47 8.78 -0.08
CA GLU A 52 22.84 9.49 -1.21
C GLU A 52 21.94 8.54 -2.00
N GLU A 53 22.46 7.35 -2.34
CA GLU A 53 21.70 6.30 -3.05
C GLU A 53 20.54 5.75 -2.22
N VAL A 54 20.73 5.61 -0.89
CA VAL A 54 19.65 5.17 0.01
C VAL A 54 18.50 6.18 0.00
N TYR A 55 18.80 7.48 0.11
CA TYR A 55 17.79 8.53 0.08
C TYR A 55 17.12 8.64 -1.28
N PHE A 56 17.90 8.55 -2.36
CA PHE A 56 17.39 8.56 -3.72
C PHE A 56 16.43 7.39 -3.95
N GLY A 57 16.80 6.17 -3.55
CA GLY A 57 15.93 5.00 -3.62
C GLY A 57 14.65 5.14 -2.79
N ALA A 58 14.73 5.73 -1.60
CA ALA A 58 13.54 6.01 -0.78
C ALA A 58 12.60 7.01 -1.46
N ALA A 59 13.13 8.07 -2.07
CA ALA A 59 12.35 9.04 -2.83
C ALA A 59 11.65 8.39 -4.04
N LEU A 60 12.37 7.56 -4.81
CA LEU A 60 11.79 6.81 -5.93
C LEU A 60 10.68 5.86 -5.49
N ARG A 61 10.84 5.21 -4.34
CA ARG A 61 9.83 4.30 -3.76
C ARG A 61 8.54 5.06 -3.42
N LEU A 62 8.67 6.27 -2.86
CA LEU A 62 7.53 7.14 -2.55
C LEU A 62 6.83 7.64 -3.82
N GLN A 63 7.60 8.12 -4.81
CA GLN A 63 7.05 8.58 -6.08
C GLN A 63 6.28 7.45 -6.80
N THR A 64 6.89 6.26 -6.88
CA THR A 64 6.25 5.09 -7.49
C THR A 64 4.96 4.70 -6.78
N CYS A 65 4.94 4.78 -5.44
CA CYS A 65 3.73 4.57 -4.67
C CYS A 65 2.64 5.58 -5.03
N ASN A 66 2.99 6.86 -5.11
CA ASN A 66 2.04 7.90 -5.47
C ASN A 66 1.44 7.66 -6.85
N ASP A 67 2.30 7.48 -7.85
CA ASP A 67 1.89 7.28 -9.24
C ASP A 67 0.99 6.05 -9.38
N TYR A 68 1.34 4.95 -8.70
CA TYR A 68 0.55 3.73 -8.69
C TYR A 68 -0.85 3.94 -8.08
N TYR A 69 -0.94 4.58 -6.92
CA TYR A 69 -2.22 4.79 -6.26
C TYR A 69 -3.11 5.81 -6.99
N ASP A 70 -2.54 6.85 -7.59
CA ASP A 70 -3.27 7.79 -8.43
C ASP A 70 -3.85 7.10 -9.68
N CYS A 71 -3.04 6.25 -10.35
CA CYS A 71 -3.50 5.47 -11.49
C CYS A 71 -4.59 4.47 -11.10
N LEU A 72 -4.43 3.78 -9.97
CA LEU A 72 -5.42 2.82 -9.47
C LEU A 72 -6.75 3.51 -9.11
N LEU A 73 -6.68 4.68 -8.48
CA LEU A 73 -7.86 5.48 -8.15
C LEU A 73 -8.59 5.90 -9.43
N ALA A 74 -7.88 6.43 -10.42
CA ALA A 74 -8.46 6.82 -11.71
C ALA A 74 -9.13 5.62 -12.41
N ALA A 75 -8.48 4.45 -12.39
CA ALA A 75 -9.06 3.23 -12.94
C ALA A 75 -10.36 2.83 -12.21
N LEU A 76 -10.38 2.83 -10.88
CA LEU A 76 -11.57 2.52 -10.09
C LEU A 76 -12.73 3.49 -10.36
N GLN A 77 -12.44 4.80 -10.46
CA GLN A 77 -13.43 5.82 -10.80
C GLN A 77 -14.01 5.63 -12.21
N SER A 78 -13.19 5.19 -13.17
CA SER A 78 -13.66 4.89 -14.52
C SER A 78 -14.62 3.70 -14.58
N LEU A 79 -14.49 2.73 -13.67
CA LEU A 79 -15.40 1.59 -13.57
C LEU A 79 -16.79 2.02 -13.07
N ASP A 80 -16.85 2.93 -12.10
CA ASP A 80 -18.10 3.46 -11.55
C ASP A 80 -18.91 4.26 -12.61
N GLY A 81 -18.21 5.00 -13.49
CA GLY A 81 -18.81 5.71 -14.61
C GLY A 81 -19.46 4.81 -15.68
N SER A 82 -19.13 3.52 -15.73
CA SER A 82 -19.69 2.57 -16.71
C SER A 82 -21.00 1.92 -16.26
N ALA A 83 -21.28 1.90 -14.96
CA ALA A 83 -22.46 1.25 -14.37
C ALA A 83 -23.76 2.06 -14.49
N SER A 84 -23.68 3.36 -14.82
CA SER A 84 -24.84 4.26 -14.93
C SER A 84 -25.61 4.17 -16.27
N SER A 85 -25.22 3.27 -17.18
CA SER A 85 -25.83 3.13 -18.52
C SER A 85 -26.84 1.97 -18.69
N HIS A 86 -27.14 1.20 -17.63
CA HIS A 86 -28.20 0.20 -17.68
C HIS A 86 -29.53 0.76 -17.13
N SER A 87 -30.23 1.50 -17.98
CA SER A 87 -31.66 1.75 -17.82
C SER A 87 -32.42 0.42 -17.95
N VAL A 88 -33.01 -0.05 -16.86
CA VAL A 88 -33.98 -1.15 -16.87
C VAL A 88 -35.20 -0.71 -17.69
N PRO A 89 -35.60 -1.43 -18.76
CA PRO A 89 -36.82 -1.09 -19.49
C PRO A 89 -38.05 -1.33 -18.61
N PRO A 90 -39.12 -0.53 -18.74
CA PRO A 90 -40.32 -0.71 -17.94
C PRO A 90 -40.98 -2.05 -18.29
N SER A 91 -41.36 -2.79 -17.26
CA SER A 91 -42.19 -3.98 -17.35
C SER A 91 -43.60 -3.61 -17.81
N GLU A 92 -44.12 -4.36 -18.80
CA GLU A 92 -45.51 -4.31 -19.30
C GLU A 92 -46.56 -4.56 -18.22
#